data_AF-A0A9N9LI99-F1
#
_entry.id   AF-A0A9N9LI99-F1
#
_cell.length_a   1.000
_cell.length_b   1.000
_cell.length_c   1.000
_cell.angle_alpha   90.00
_cell.angle_beta   90.00
_cell.angle_gamma   90.00
#
_symmetry.space_group_name_H-M   'P 1'
#
loop_
_entity.id
_entity.type
_entity.pdbx_description
1 polymer ?
#
loop_
_entity_poly.entity_id
_entity_poly.type
_entity_poly.pdbx_seq_one_letter_code
_entity_poly.pdbx_strand_id
1 'polypeptide(L)'
;MPVEKEKRKPQNAKSLKANLDAKARLKDKEAICSLIQTELEVGGTATYKFSPKGDRATVALSSEEKHLVFIIGGGFTVGSSIMEYVGNGLGHSVYDEDTLTLAPGTVLVIISGY
;
A
#
# COMPACT_ATOMS: atom_id res chain seq x y z
N MET A 1 13.39 4.60 -12.20
CA MET A 1 12.25 3.73 -11.83
C MET A 1 11.44 4.52 -10.82
N PRO A 2 10.12 4.62 -11.03
CA PRO A 2 9.24 5.47 -10.20
C PRO A 2 9.09 4.94 -8.77
N VAL A 3 9.58 3.74 -8.49
CA VAL A 3 9.62 3.16 -7.15
C VAL A 3 11.03 3.25 -6.58
N GLU A 4 11.16 3.84 -5.39
CA GLU A 4 12.45 3.88 -4.68
C GLU A 4 12.90 2.46 -4.31
N LYS A 5 14.21 2.22 -4.36
CA LYS A 5 14.78 0.91 -4.01
C LYS A 5 14.69 0.62 -2.51
N GLU A 6 14.72 1.66 -1.69
CA GLU A 6 14.64 1.55 -0.24
C GLU A 6 13.19 1.28 0.18
N LYS A 7 12.99 0.20 0.93
CA LYS A 7 11.67 -0.20 1.40
C LYS A 7 11.48 0.26 2.82
N ARG A 8 10.35 0.91 3.10
CA ARG A 8 9.95 1.16 4.50
C ARG A 8 9.39 -0.12 5.09
N LYS A 9 9.97 -0.53 6.21
CA LYS A 9 9.49 -1.68 6.99
C LYS A 9 8.82 -1.16 8.26
N PRO A 10 7.74 -1.79 8.71
CA PRO A 10 7.14 -1.44 9.99
C PRO A 10 8.08 -1.77 11.13
N GLN A 11 8.00 -1.00 12.21
CA GLN A 11 8.81 -1.25 13.41
C GLN A 11 8.57 -2.66 13.96
N ASN A 12 7.31 -3.13 13.97
CA ASN A 12 6.99 -4.47 14.45
C ASN A 12 6.12 -5.27 13.46
N ALA A 13 6.77 -5.88 12.46
CA ALA A 13 6.09 -6.65 11.42
C ALA A 13 5.18 -7.80 11.93
N LYS A 14 5.55 -8.47 13.03
CA LYS A 14 4.73 -9.57 13.60
C LYS A 14 3.46 -9.04 14.26
N SER A 15 3.59 -8.00 15.08
CA SER A 15 2.45 -7.36 15.75
C SER A 15 1.53 -6.67 14.74
N LEU A 16 2.11 -6.00 13.73
CA LEU A 16 1.35 -5.34 12.68
C LEU A 16 0.43 -6.33 11.96
N LYS A 17 0.93 -7.51 11.58
CA LYS A 17 0.10 -8.52 10.90
C LYS A 17 -1.08 -8.96 11.75
N ALA A 18 -0.85 -9.27 13.03
CA ALA A 18 -1.93 -9.69 13.93
C ALA A 18 -2.98 -8.58 14.12
N ASN A 19 -2.54 -7.33 14.25
CA ASN A 19 -3.41 -6.16 14.40
C ASN A 19 -4.20 -5.85 13.11
N LEU A 20 -3.57 -6.00 11.94
CA LEU A 20 -4.23 -5.89 10.65
C LEU A 20 -5.30 -6.96 10.47
N ASP A 21 -4.98 -8.22 10.80
CA ASP A 21 -5.94 -9.33 10.73
C ASP A 21 -7.14 -9.09 11.66
N ALA A 22 -6.91 -8.58 12.87
CA ALA A 22 -7.96 -8.22 13.81
C ALA A 22 -8.88 -7.10 13.29
N LYS A 23 -8.29 -6.01 12.77
CA LYS A 23 -9.05 -4.87 12.23
C LYS A 23 -9.75 -5.19 10.91
N ALA A 24 -9.14 -6.02 10.07
CA ALA A 24 -9.74 -6.50 8.83
C ALA A 24 -11.00 -7.35 9.10
N ARG A 25 -11.02 -8.16 10.15
CA ARG A 25 -12.23 -8.89 10.59
C ARG A 25 -13.37 -7.95 10.98
N LEU A 26 -13.03 -6.80 11.58
CA LEU A 26 -13.98 -5.75 11.93
C LEU A 26 -14.36 -4.86 10.73
N LYS A 27 -13.75 -5.08 9.56
CA LYS A 27 -13.90 -4.26 8.34
C LYS A 27 -13.59 -2.78 8.56
N ASP A 28 -12.77 -2.47 9.56
CA ASP A 28 -12.44 -1.11 9.95
C ASP A 28 -11.24 -0.59 9.14
N LYS A 29 -11.54 -0.01 7.97
CA LYS A 29 -10.54 0.46 7.01
C LYS A 29 -9.76 1.67 7.52
N GLU A 30 -10.43 2.56 8.26
CA GLU A 30 -9.79 3.74 8.85
C GLU A 30 -8.77 3.31 9.90
N ALA A 31 -9.15 2.39 10.78
CA ALA A 31 -8.25 1.89 11.80
C ALA A 31 -7.06 1.10 11.23
N ILE A 32 -7.20 0.48 10.05
CA ILE A 32 -6.09 -0.12 9.28
C ILE A 32 -5.13 0.97 8.79
N CYS A 33 -5.68 2.05 8.22
CA CYS A 33 -4.89 3.17 7.71
C CYS A 33 -4.08 3.84 8.83
N SER A 34 -4.72 4.20 9.94
CA SER A 34 -4.04 4.82 11.09
C SER A 34 -2.96 3.92 11.69
N LEU A 35 -3.22 2.60 11.74
CA LEU A 35 -2.23 1.62 12.24
C LEU A 35 -0.98 1.61 11.37
N ILE A 36 -1.14 1.57 10.04
CA ILE A 36 -0.02 1.54 9.11
C ILE A 36 0.76 2.87 9.15
N GLN A 37 0.07 4.01 9.22
CA GLN A 37 0.74 5.30 9.39
C GLN A 37 1.58 5.36 10.67
N THR A 38 1.03 4.87 11.78
CA THR A 38 1.73 4.82 13.07
C THR A 38 2.96 3.91 13.01
N GLU A 39 2.82 2.71 12.46
CA GLU A 39 3.90 1.71 12.39
C GLU A 39 5.01 2.06 11.40
N LEU A 40 4.72 2.91 10.41
CA LEU A 40 5.69 3.44 9.45
C LEU A 40 6.21 4.84 9.82
N GLU A 41 5.69 5.41 10.90
CA GLU A 41 5.99 6.78 11.38
C GLU A 41 5.86 7.81 10.25
N VAL A 42 4.74 7.76 9.53
CA VAL A 42 4.44 8.65 8.40
C VAL A 42 3.18 9.45 8.64
N GLY A 43 3.20 10.70 8.18
CA GLY A 43 2.01 11.55 8.12
C GLY A 43 1.16 11.30 6.86
N GLY A 44 0.47 12.33 6.43
CA GLY A 44 -0.27 12.33 5.16
C GLY A 44 -1.66 11.71 5.23
N THR A 45 -2.23 11.47 4.05
CA THR A 45 -3.58 10.90 3.90
C THR A 45 -3.49 9.45 3.48
N ALA A 46 -3.92 8.53 4.35
CA ALA A 46 -3.90 7.10 4.08
C ALA A 46 -5.24 6.61 3.52
N THR A 47 -5.20 5.86 2.43
CA THR A 47 -6.37 5.29 1.76
C THR A 47 -6.22 3.79 1.58
N TYR A 48 -7.19 3.04 2.09
CA TYR A 48 -7.28 1.58 1.90
C TYR A 48 -7.78 1.25 0.48
N LYS A 49 -7.07 0.38 -0.22
CA LYS A 49 -7.46 -0.14 -1.54
C LYS A 49 -7.46 -1.66 -1.56
N PHE A 50 -8.38 -2.21 -2.33
CA PHE A 50 -8.58 -3.64 -2.49
C PHE A 50 -8.99 -3.96 -3.93
N SER A 51 -8.42 -5.03 -4.48
CA SER A 51 -8.87 -5.64 -5.73
C SER A 51 -9.51 -7.00 -5.43
N PRO A 52 -10.70 -7.31 -5.99
CA PRO A 52 -11.33 -8.61 -5.82
C PRO A 52 -10.49 -9.72 -6.47
N LYS A 53 -10.70 -10.96 -6.01
CA LYS A 53 -10.06 -12.13 -6.64
C LYS A 53 -10.59 -12.30 -8.05
N GLY A 54 -9.70 -12.43 -9.02
CA GLY A 54 -10.02 -12.57 -10.44
C GLY A 54 -9.85 -11.29 -11.26
N ASP A 55 -9.96 -10.11 -10.64
CA ASP A 55 -9.89 -8.83 -11.35
C ASP A 55 -8.71 -7.98 -10.91
N ARG A 56 -8.09 -7.31 -11.88
CA ARG A 56 -7.16 -6.21 -11.61
C ARG A 56 -7.95 -4.94 -11.31
N ALA A 57 -7.38 -4.08 -10.48
CA ALA A 57 -7.97 -2.76 -10.21
C ALA A 57 -6.94 -1.67 -10.42
N THR A 58 -7.30 -0.63 -11.16
CA THR A 58 -6.46 0.54 -11.37
C THR A 58 -6.79 1.59 -10.32
N VAL A 59 -5.75 2.16 -9.72
CA VAL A 59 -5.85 3.24 -8.74
C VAL A 59 -5.11 4.45 -9.30
N ALA A 60 -5.82 5.58 -9.38
CA ALA A 60 -5.20 6.84 -9.70
C ALA A 60 -4.35 7.34 -8.53
N LEU A 61 -3.16 7.84 -8.85
CA LEU A 61 -2.25 8.58 -7.98
C LEU A 61 -2.22 10.04 -8.41
N SER A 62 -1.74 10.92 -7.53
CA SER A 62 -1.46 12.30 -7.87
C SER A 62 0.02 12.42 -8.19
N SER A 63 0.38 12.68 -9.44
CA SER A 63 1.80 12.83 -9.84
C SER A 63 2.55 13.94 -9.11
N GLU A 64 1.83 14.90 -8.53
CA GLU A 64 2.43 16.03 -7.81
C GLU A 64 2.95 15.65 -6.41
N GLU A 65 2.61 14.47 -5.90
CA GLU A 65 2.96 14.03 -4.55
C GLU A 65 3.73 12.70 -4.54
N LYS A 66 4.57 12.52 -3.51
CA LYS A 66 5.12 11.21 -3.20
C LYS A 66 4.06 10.35 -2.52
N HIS A 67 3.95 9.09 -2.94
CA HIS A 67 3.01 8.12 -2.39
C HIS A 67 3.73 6.93 -1.76
N LEU A 68 3.38 6.56 -0.53
CA LEU A 68 3.86 5.34 0.10
C LEU A 68 2.82 4.24 -0.07
N VAL A 69 3.15 3.22 -0.85
CA VAL A 69 2.28 2.07 -1.10
C VAL A 69 2.69 0.94 -0.17
N PHE A 70 1.88 0.67 0.85
CA PHE A 70 2.09 -0.39 1.81
C PHE A 70 1.29 -1.64 1.44
N ILE A 71 1.99 -2.72 1.10
CA ILE A 71 1.36 -3.98 0.69
C ILE A 71 0.93 -4.75 1.94
N ILE A 72 -0.37 -4.95 2.14
CA ILE A 72 -0.88 -5.85 3.19
C ILE A 72 -0.89 -7.29 2.67
N GLY A 73 -1.33 -7.48 1.43
CA GLY A 73 -1.39 -8.77 0.75
C GLY A 73 -1.44 -8.62 -0.77
N GLY A 74 -0.76 -9.50 -1.51
CA GLY A 74 -0.76 -9.49 -2.98
C GLY A 74 0.37 -8.65 -3.56
N GLY A 75 0.06 -7.84 -4.59
CA GLY A 75 1.05 -7.05 -5.30
C GLY A 75 0.47 -6.00 -6.24
N PHE A 76 1.32 -5.13 -6.76
CA PHE A 76 0.92 -4.08 -7.70
C PHE A 76 2.00 -3.81 -8.75
N THR A 77 1.60 -3.27 -9.89
CA THR A 77 2.50 -2.67 -10.88
C THR A 77 2.28 -1.16 -10.93
N VAL A 78 3.27 -0.42 -11.41
CA VAL A 78 3.21 1.03 -11.54
C VAL A 78 3.22 1.42 -13.02
N GLY A 79 2.29 2.27 -13.44
CA GLY A 79 2.17 2.70 -14.84
C GLY A 79 2.12 1.52 -15.82
N SER A 80 2.93 1.61 -16.89
CA SER A 80 3.09 0.55 -17.90
C SER A 80 4.18 -0.47 -17.54
N SER A 81 4.68 -0.49 -16.30
CA SER A 81 5.73 -1.41 -15.89
C SER A 81 5.24 -2.85 -15.85
N ILE A 82 6.10 -3.77 -16.31
CA ILE A 82 5.90 -5.22 -16.17
C ILE A 82 6.40 -5.74 -14.81
N MET A 83 7.08 -4.90 -14.03
CA MET A 83 7.63 -5.30 -12.73
C MET A 83 6.52 -5.26 -11.68
N GLU A 84 6.18 -6.44 -11.16
CA GLU A 84 5.25 -6.56 -10.04
C GLU A 84 5.98 -6.38 -8.71
N TYR A 85 5.51 -5.43 -7.92
CA TYR A 85 5.96 -5.17 -6.56
C TYR A 85 5.12 -6.04 -5.62
N VAL A 86 5.76 -7.08 -5.09
CA VAL A 86 5.19 -8.01 -4.11
C VAL A 86 5.96 -7.97 -2.80
N GLY A 87 5.27 -8.27 -1.70
CA GLY A 87 5.89 -8.44 -0.38
C GLY A 87 5.04 -7.85 0.73
N ASN A 88 4.27 -8.71 1.38
CA ASN A 88 3.41 -8.33 2.49
C ASN A 88 4.21 -7.67 3.61
N GLY A 89 3.71 -6.56 4.13
CA GLY A 89 4.35 -5.77 5.18
C GLY A 89 5.44 -4.82 4.67
N LEU A 90 5.52 -4.54 3.37
CA LEU A 90 6.51 -3.64 2.79
C LEU A 90 5.86 -2.37 2.24
N GLY A 91 6.41 -1.22 2.63
CA GLY A 91 6.12 0.10 2.07
C GLY A 91 7.06 0.42 0.92
N HIS A 92 6.48 0.82 -0.21
CA HIS A 92 7.17 1.20 -1.44
C HIS A 92 6.87 2.68 -1.74
N SER A 93 7.89 3.54 -1.72
CA SER A 93 7.73 4.94 -2.17
C SER A 93 7.57 4.96 -3.69
N VAL A 94 6.52 5.62 -4.18
CA VAL A 94 6.20 5.82 -5.60
C VAL A 94 6.13 7.32 -5.88
N TYR A 95 6.76 7.77 -6.96
CA TYR A 95 6.78 9.17 -7.40
C TYR A 95 6.75 9.26 -8.93
N ASP A 96 6.37 10.43 -9.47
CA ASP A 96 6.28 10.72 -10.90
C ASP A 96 5.38 9.74 -11.70
N GLU A 97 4.34 9.21 -11.07
CA GLU A 97 3.41 8.25 -11.69
C GLU A 97 1.96 8.53 -11.30
N ASP A 98 1.07 8.39 -12.28
CA ASP A 98 -0.36 8.71 -12.15
C ASP A 98 -1.21 7.49 -11.84
N THR A 99 -0.67 6.27 -11.98
CA THR A 99 -1.46 5.05 -11.87
C THR A 99 -0.72 3.88 -11.23
N LEU A 100 -1.45 3.14 -10.41
CA LEU A 100 -1.08 1.81 -9.91
C LEU A 100 -2.09 0.79 -10.42
N THR A 101 -1.61 -0.37 -10.84
CA THR A 101 -2.47 -1.51 -11.15
C THR A 101 -2.29 -2.59 -10.09
N LEU A 102 -3.35 -2.88 -9.35
CA LEU A 102 -3.41 -3.92 -8.34
C LEU A 102 -3.56 -5.29 -9.00
N ALA A 103 -2.74 -6.26 -8.60
CA ALA A 103 -2.93 -7.66 -8.97
C ALA A 103 -4.23 -8.22 -8.34
N PRO A 104 -4.84 -9.28 -8.87
CA PRO A 104 -6.08 -9.82 -8.31
C PRO A 104 -5.96 -10.29 -6.86
N GLY A 105 -6.96 -9.95 -6.02
CA GLY A 105 -6.96 -10.31 -4.60
C GLY A 105 -5.95 -9.53 -3.74
N THR A 106 -5.52 -8.35 -4.21
CA THR A 106 -4.54 -7.50 -3.52
C THR A 106 -5.23 -6.57 -2.53
N VAL A 107 -4.58 -6.39 -1.39
CA VAL A 107 -4.94 -5.43 -0.36
C VAL A 107 -3.71 -4.56 -0.09
N LEU A 108 -3.88 -3.24 -0.20
CA LEU A 108 -2.82 -2.30 0.15
C LEU A 108 -3.37 -0.99 0.72
N VAL A 109 -2.48 -0.21 1.33
CA VAL A 109 -2.76 1.16 1.77
C VAL A 109 -1.84 2.10 1.01
N ILE A 110 -2.40 3.19 0.51
CA ILE A 110 -1.65 4.26 -0.17
C ILE A 110 -1.66 5.47 0.74
N ILE A 111 -0.49 6.03 1.03
CA ILE A 111 -0.34 7.22 1.87
C ILE A 111 0.22 8.33 1.00
N SER A 112 -0.56 9.39 0.81
CA SER A 112 -0.17 10.55 -0.02
C SER A 112 0.34 11.69 0.85
N GLY A 113 1.38 12.39 0.37
CA GLY A 113 1.91 13.60 1.01
C GLY A 113 2.59 13.35 2.37
N TYR A 114 3.42 12.30 2.45
CA TYR A 114 4.08 11.85 3.68
C TYR A 114 5.54 12.30 3.82
#